data_AF-A0A6M8BK71-F1
#
_entry.id   AF-A0A6M8BK71-F1
#
_cell.length_a   1.000
_cell.length_b   1.000
_cell.length_c   1.000
_cell.angle_alpha   90.00
_cell.angle_beta   90.00
_cell.angle_gamma   90.00
#
_symmetry.space_group_name_H-M   'P 1'
#
loop_
_entity.id
_entity.type
_entity.pdbx_description
1 polymer ?
#
loop_
_entity_poly.entity_id
_entity_poly.type
_entity_poly.pdbx_seq_one_letter_code
_entity_poly.pdbx_strand_id
1 'polypeptide(L)'
;MKTVYSLQQFIAVLSGLGYFANSDANSDSLQNNPQPEQRKGQSQRARDDLQLAICTFQAHYGLPLTGEADQPTQEKARQLIRNLHHGLKQTVSPDLSISEFYGPRTVSAVQQFQAQHRLPATGVATASVRSAIEEDLKQQLRQALGRAGNRRTPCPCAN
;
A
#
# COMPACT_ATOMS: atom_id res chain seq x y z
N MET A 1 14.64 -15.26 16.01
CA MET A 1 13.37 -14.94 15.31
C MET A 1 13.72 -14.03 14.14
N LYS A 2 13.36 -14.38 12.91
CA LYS A 2 13.70 -13.57 11.73
C LYS A 2 12.64 -12.46 11.61
N THR A 3 12.97 -11.27 12.12
CA THR A 3 12.21 -10.06 11.80
C THR A 3 12.36 -9.80 10.30
N VAL A 4 11.24 -9.80 9.58
CA VAL A 4 11.21 -9.50 8.14
C VAL A 4 11.32 -7.99 7.94
N TYR A 5 10.74 -7.21 8.84
CA TYR A 5 10.80 -5.75 8.83
C TYR A 5 11.46 -5.18 10.07
N SER A 6 12.26 -4.12 9.88
CA SER A 6 12.57 -3.21 10.97
C SER A 6 11.39 -2.29 11.28
N LEU A 7 11.33 -1.73 12.50
CA LEU A 7 10.29 -0.78 12.89
C LEU A 7 10.14 0.35 11.86
N GLN A 8 11.25 0.89 11.39
CA GLN A 8 11.27 1.99 10.42
C GLN A 8 10.78 1.57 9.03
N GLN A 9 11.09 0.34 8.60
CA GLN A 9 10.53 -0.21 7.37
C GLN A 9 9.02 -0.41 7.51
N PHE A 10 8.54 -0.92 8.64
CA PHE A 10 7.12 -1.11 8.88
C PHE A 10 6.36 0.22 8.93
N ILE A 11 6.95 1.26 9.55
CA ILE A 11 6.42 2.62 9.52
C ILE A 11 6.27 3.12 8.08
N ALA A 12 7.30 2.94 7.24
CA ALA A 12 7.23 3.34 5.83
C ALA A 12 6.11 2.61 5.08
N VAL A 13 5.88 1.33 5.39
CA VAL A 13 4.79 0.54 4.83
C VAL A 13 3.44 1.07 5.28
N LEU A 14 3.23 1.27 6.57
CA LEU A 14 1.97 1.81 7.09
C LEU A 14 1.65 3.20 6.53
N SER A 15 2.68 4.05 6.39
CA SER A 15 2.56 5.37 5.75
C SER A 15 2.22 5.22 4.27
N GLY A 16 2.92 4.34 3.57
CA GLY A 16 2.64 4.00 2.18
C GLY A 16 1.26 3.40 1.96
N LEU A 17 0.68 2.73 2.94
CA LEU A 17 -0.68 2.17 2.88
C LEU A 17 -1.77 3.16 3.34
N GLY A 18 -1.38 4.30 3.90
CA GLY A 18 -2.28 5.36 4.34
C GLY A 18 -2.90 5.15 5.74
N TYR A 19 -2.28 4.34 6.60
CA TYR A 19 -2.76 4.15 7.98
C TYR A 19 -2.34 5.26 8.94
N PHE A 20 -1.33 6.06 8.59
CA PHE A 20 -1.05 7.33 9.26
C PHE A 20 -2.00 8.39 8.70
N ALA A 21 -3.23 8.41 9.21
CA ALA A 21 -4.14 9.50 8.94
C ALA A 21 -3.65 10.73 9.73
N ASN A 22 -3.33 11.82 9.03
CA ASN A 22 -2.96 13.11 9.62
C ASN A 22 -3.96 13.46 10.75
N SER A 23 -3.48 13.37 11.99
CA SER A 23 -4.16 13.86 13.19
C SER A 23 -4.27 15.41 13.20
N ASP A 24 -3.84 16.09 12.13
CA ASP A 24 -3.79 17.55 12.00
C ASP A 24 -4.87 18.16 11.08
N ALA A 25 -5.82 17.38 10.56
CA ALA A 25 -6.90 17.93 9.70
C ALA A 25 -8.08 18.56 10.49
N ASN A 26 -7.91 18.83 11.79
CA ASN A 26 -8.79 19.75 12.53
C ASN A 26 -8.06 20.38 13.73
N SER A 27 -7.28 21.42 13.46
CA SER A 27 -7.03 22.48 14.44
C SER A 27 -6.98 23.84 13.72
N ASP A 28 -8.00 24.12 12.91
CA ASP A 28 -8.36 25.51 12.62
C ASP A 28 -9.30 26.00 13.72
N SER A 29 -8.69 26.52 14.78
CA SER A 29 -9.27 27.54 15.63
C SER A 29 -8.12 28.22 16.35
N LEU A 30 -7.55 29.21 15.65
CA LEU A 30 -6.96 30.44 16.18
C LEU A 30 -6.58 30.40 17.67
N GLN A 31 -5.31 30.16 17.99
CA GLN A 31 -4.70 30.86 19.12
C GLN A 31 -3.24 31.21 18.81
N ASN A 32 -3.01 32.52 18.73
CA ASN A 32 -1.71 33.15 18.61
C ASN A 32 -0.76 32.76 19.76
N ASN A 33 0.54 32.83 19.46
CA ASN A 33 1.72 32.92 20.34
C ASN A 33 2.51 31.60 20.59
N PRO A 34 3.82 31.53 20.26
CA PRO A 34 4.60 30.30 20.30
C PRO A 34 5.15 30.03 21.71
N GLN A 35 4.74 28.93 22.34
CA GLN A 35 5.37 28.45 23.59
C GLN A 35 6.31 27.25 23.33
N PRO A 36 7.56 27.28 23.81
CA PRO A 36 8.57 26.24 23.60
C PRO A 36 8.47 25.03 24.56
N GLU A 37 7.31 24.73 25.13
CA GLU A 37 7.15 23.68 26.17
C GLU A 37 6.68 22.31 25.63
N GLN A 38 6.37 22.18 24.34
CA GLN A 38 5.79 20.94 23.79
C GLN A 38 6.80 19.86 23.35
N ARG A 39 8.11 20.03 23.61
CA ARG A 39 9.15 19.14 23.07
C ARG A 39 9.19 17.72 23.66
N LYS A 40 8.57 17.43 24.81
CA LYS A 40 8.52 16.07 25.37
C LYS A 40 7.27 15.26 24.99
N GLY A 41 6.17 15.91 24.56
CA GLY A 41 4.92 15.24 24.23
C GLY A 41 4.83 14.70 22.80
N GLN A 42 5.61 15.25 21.87
CA GLN A 42 5.56 14.88 20.45
C GLN A 42 6.10 13.45 20.18
N SER A 43 7.10 13.00 20.94
CA SER A 43 7.64 11.63 20.81
C SER A 43 6.71 10.55 21.37
N GLN A 44 5.88 10.89 22.36
CA GLN A 44 4.90 9.94 22.91
C GLN A 44 3.72 9.80 21.94
N ARG A 45 3.16 10.93 21.48
CA ARG A 45 2.06 10.94 20.50
C ARG A 45 2.39 10.16 19.23
N ALA A 46 3.57 10.36 18.64
CA ALA A 46 3.97 9.60 17.45
C ALA A 46 4.05 8.07 17.69
N ARG A 47 4.36 7.64 18.92
CA ARG A 47 4.28 6.22 19.31
C ARG A 47 2.84 5.74 19.44
N ASP A 48 1.98 6.53 20.08
CA ASP A 48 0.55 6.24 20.19
C ASP A 48 -0.12 6.16 18.80
N ASP A 49 0.19 7.10 17.89
CA ASP A 49 -0.28 7.11 16.49
C ASP A 49 0.20 5.87 15.72
N LEU A 50 1.46 5.46 15.92
CA LEU A 50 1.99 4.24 15.32
C LEU A 50 1.28 2.99 15.85
N GLN A 51 1.09 2.89 17.17
CA GLN A 51 0.36 1.76 17.77
C GLN A 51 -1.08 1.71 17.26
N LEU A 52 -1.73 2.86 17.14
CA LEU A 52 -3.07 2.97 16.55
C LEU A 52 -3.08 2.51 15.09
N ALA A 53 -2.09 2.90 14.29
CA ALA A 53 -1.95 2.47 12.90
C ALA A 53 -1.73 0.94 12.79
N ILE A 54 -0.91 0.36 13.67
CA ILE A 54 -0.70 -1.09 13.76
C ILE A 54 -2.01 -1.78 14.14
N CYS A 55 -2.71 -1.30 15.18
CA CYS A 55 -3.99 -1.84 15.62
C CYS A 55 -5.05 -1.75 14.52
N THR A 56 -5.12 -0.63 13.80
CA THR A 56 -6.07 -0.43 12.70
C THR A 56 -5.78 -1.37 11.54
N PHE A 57 -4.50 -1.54 11.20
CA PHE A 57 -4.07 -2.53 10.22
C PHE A 57 -4.46 -3.94 10.67
N GLN A 58 -4.20 -4.29 11.93
CA GLN A 58 -4.54 -5.60 12.50
C GLN A 58 -6.05 -5.84 12.45
N ALA A 59 -6.87 -4.89 12.92
CA ALA A 59 -8.32 -4.96 12.85
C ALA A 59 -8.84 -5.12 11.43
N HIS A 60 -8.31 -4.36 10.47
CA HIS A 60 -8.73 -4.44 9.07
C HIS A 60 -8.52 -5.84 8.48
N TYR A 61 -7.46 -6.55 8.86
CA TYR A 61 -7.17 -7.89 8.34
C TYR A 61 -7.60 -9.03 9.28
N GLY A 62 -8.24 -8.73 10.41
CA GLY A 62 -8.64 -9.73 11.40
C GLY A 62 -7.47 -10.39 12.13
N LEU A 63 -6.36 -9.66 12.31
CA LEU A 63 -5.19 -10.07 13.07
C LEU A 63 -5.35 -9.70 14.56
N PRO A 64 -4.60 -10.36 15.47
CA PRO A 64 -4.63 -9.98 16.89
C PRO A 64 -4.15 -8.54 17.09
N LEU A 65 -4.93 -7.74 17.81
CA LEU A 65 -4.70 -6.32 18.14
C LEU A 65 -3.66 -6.16 19.25
N THR A 66 -2.45 -6.63 19.01
CA THR A 66 -1.34 -6.53 19.98
C THR A 66 -0.76 -5.11 20.06
N GLY A 67 -0.98 -4.30 19.02
CA GLY A 67 -0.33 -2.99 18.88
C GLY A 67 1.16 -3.10 18.54
N GLU A 68 1.65 -4.31 18.26
CA GLU A 68 3.02 -4.58 17.84
C GLU A 68 3.04 -5.24 16.46
N ALA A 69 4.12 -5.02 15.70
CA ALA A 69 4.30 -5.64 14.40
C ALA A 69 4.70 -7.12 14.57
N ASP A 70 3.76 -7.98 14.98
CA ASP A 70 4.00 -9.42 15.12
C ASP A 70 4.34 -10.10 13.79
N GLN A 71 4.86 -11.33 13.87
CA GLN A 71 5.15 -12.16 12.70
C GLN A 71 3.98 -12.27 11.70
N PRO A 72 2.73 -12.61 12.08
CA PRO A 72 1.61 -12.64 11.14
C PRO A 72 1.29 -11.25 10.57
N THR A 73 1.46 -10.18 11.34
CA THR A 73 1.27 -8.79 10.89
C THR A 73 2.29 -8.40 9.83
N GLN A 74 3.56 -8.70 10.08
CA GLN A 74 4.66 -8.47 9.14
C GLN A 74 4.48 -9.29 7.86
N GLU A 75 4.13 -10.58 7.98
CA GLU A 75 3.91 -11.44 6.82
C GLU A 75 2.74 -10.94 5.97
N LYS A 76 1.65 -10.48 6.61
CA LYS A 76 0.54 -9.87 5.89
C LYS A 76 0.99 -8.63 5.14
N ALA A 77 1.69 -7.71 5.79
CA ALA A 77 2.22 -6.50 5.15
C ALA A 77 3.14 -6.82 3.96
N ARG A 78 3.99 -7.83 4.11
CA ARG A 78 4.87 -8.35 3.05
C ARG A 78 4.12 -8.84 1.84
N GLN A 79 3.08 -9.63 2.05
CA GLN A 79 2.21 -10.11 0.99
C GLN A 79 1.55 -8.95 0.24
N LEU A 80 1.09 -7.92 0.96
CA LEU A 80 0.48 -6.74 0.34
C LEU A 80 1.46 -5.99 -0.55
N ILE A 81 2.68 -5.75 -0.09
CA ILE A 81 3.71 -5.04 -0.87
C ILE A 81 4.14 -5.86 -2.08
N ARG A 82 4.26 -7.18 -1.92
CA ARG A 82 4.62 -8.07 -3.03
C ARG A 82 3.53 -8.08 -4.10
N ASN A 83 2.27 -8.13 -3.70
CA ASN A 83 1.13 -8.03 -4.63
C ASN A 83 1.09 -6.66 -5.31
N LEU A 84 1.33 -5.59 -4.55
CA LEU A 84 1.41 -4.22 -5.05
C LEU A 84 2.51 -4.11 -6.12
N HIS A 85 3.73 -4.53 -5.81
CA HIS A 85 4.85 -4.50 -6.76
C HIS A 85 4.58 -5.34 -8.01
N HIS A 86 3.95 -6.51 -7.86
CA HIS A 86 3.55 -7.31 -9.01
C HIS A 86 2.57 -6.55 -9.91
N GLY A 87 1.56 -5.91 -9.34
CA GLY A 87 0.61 -5.10 -10.08
C GLY A 87 1.23 -3.88 -10.74
N LEU A 88 2.06 -3.13 -10.01
CA LEU A 88 2.78 -1.98 -10.55
C LEU A 88 3.74 -2.38 -11.68
N LYS A 89 4.33 -3.57 -11.60
CA LYS A 89 5.20 -4.11 -12.66
C LYS A 89 4.43 -4.39 -13.96
N GLN A 90 3.21 -4.89 -13.85
CA GLN A 90 2.37 -5.19 -15.02
C GLN A 90 1.70 -3.95 -15.63
N THR A 91 1.43 -2.93 -14.81
CA THR A 91 0.64 -1.76 -15.23
C THR A 91 1.52 -0.58 -15.66
N VAL A 92 2.57 -0.27 -14.89
CA VAL A 92 3.27 1.02 -15.01
C VAL A 92 4.79 0.86 -15.17
N SER A 93 5.44 0.10 -14.30
CA SER A 93 6.90 0.06 -14.18
C SER A 93 7.44 -1.37 -14.29
N PRO A 94 7.63 -1.90 -15.51
CA PRO A 94 8.12 -3.27 -15.72
C PRO A 94 9.52 -3.53 -15.13
N ASP A 95 10.33 -2.48 -14.95
CA ASP A 95 11.67 -2.53 -14.34
C ASP A 95 11.63 -2.53 -12.79
N LEU A 96 10.45 -2.40 -12.18
CA LEU A 96 10.34 -2.39 -10.72
C LEU A 96 10.81 -3.74 -10.15
N SER A 97 11.81 -3.67 -9.26
CA SER A 97 12.29 -4.83 -8.53
C SER A 97 11.28 -5.22 -7.46
N ILE A 98 10.87 -6.49 -7.45
CA ILE A 98 9.94 -7.02 -6.44
C ILE A 98 10.69 -7.08 -5.11
N SER A 99 10.53 -6.04 -4.31
CA SER A 99 11.09 -5.94 -2.97
C SER A 99 9.99 -6.08 -1.92
N GLU A 100 10.39 -6.31 -0.68
CA GLU A 100 9.52 -6.33 0.48
C GLU A 100 9.35 -4.92 1.05
N PHE A 101 10.14 -3.95 0.59
CA PHE A 101 10.25 -2.61 1.18
C PHE A 101 9.46 -1.56 0.41
N TYR A 102 8.85 -0.63 1.15
CA TYR A 102 8.22 0.56 0.59
C TYR A 102 9.27 1.68 0.43
N GLY A 103 9.92 1.71 -0.74
CA GLY A 103 11.00 2.64 -1.04
C GLY A 103 10.60 3.76 -2.01
N PRO A 104 11.52 4.69 -2.35
CA PRO A 104 11.25 5.79 -3.28
C PRO A 104 10.84 5.29 -4.67
N ARG A 105 11.40 4.16 -5.14
CA ARG A 105 10.98 3.54 -6.41
C ARG A 105 9.52 3.08 -6.38
N THR A 106 9.08 2.51 -5.26
CA THR A 106 7.69 2.09 -5.05
C THR A 106 6.77 3.31 -5.04
N VAL A 107 7.15 4.37 -4.31
CA VAL A 107 6.41 5.63 -4.27
C VAL A 107 6.21 6.20 -5.68
N SER A 108 7.27 6.30 -6.47
CA SER A 108 7.18 6.81 -7.85
C SER A 108 6.32 5.93 -8.76
N ALA A 109 6.35 4.61 -8.59
CA ALA A 109 5.48 3.71 -9.35
C ALA A 109 4.00 3.86 -8.94
N VAL A 110 3.71 4.00 -7.64
CA VAL A 110 2.36 4.26 -7.13
C VAL A 110 1.83 5.62 -7.62
N GLN A 111 2.67 6.66 -7.61
CA GLN A 111 2.31 7.99 -8.12
C GLN A 111 1.92 7.95 -9.60
N GLN A 112 2.69 7.24 -10.41
CA GLN A 112 2.39 7.06 -11.83
C GLN A 112 1.08 6.27 -12.03
N PHE A 113 0.85 5.21 -11.26
CA PHE A 113 -0.41 4.47 -11.30
C PHE A 113 -1.59 5.39 -10.92
N GLN A 114 -1.46 6.14 -9.84
CA GLN A 114 -2.47 7.11 -9.42
C GLN A 114 -2.75 8.13 -10.52
N ALA A 115 -1.72 8.69 -11.15
CA ALA A 115 -1.86 9.63 -12.26
C ALA A 115 -2.62 9.02 -13.45
N GLN A 116 -2.32 7.76 -13.82
CA GLN A 116 -3.03 7.05 -14.88
C GLN A 116 -4.52 6.84 -14.55
N HIS A 117 -4.84 6.55 -13.29
CA HIS A 117 -6.20 6.37 -12.80
C HIS A 117 -6.90 7.68 -12.39
N ARG A 118 -6.31 8.85 -12.68
CA ARG A 118 -6.80 10.18 -12.28
C ARG A 118 -7.03 10.33 -10.77
N LEU A 119 -6.26 9.60 -9.98
CA LEU A 119 -6.18 9.70 -8.53
C LEU A 119 -5.08 10.70 -8.13
N PRO A 120 -5.16 11.29 -6.92
CA PRO A 120 -4.09 12.16 -6.43
C PRO A 120 -2.79 11.36 -6.31
N ALA A 121 -1.73 11.83 -6.98
CA ALA A 121 -0.41 11.20 -7.01
C ALA A 121 0.36 11.41 -5.69
N THR A 122 -0.23 11.00 -4.57
CA THR A 122 0.35 11.09 -3.23
C THR A 122 1.49 10.10 -3.02
N GLY A 123 1.54 9.03 -3.83
CA GLY A 123 2.46 7.92 -3.63
C GLY A 123 2.08 7.02 -2.45
N VAL A 124 0.82 7.10 -2.03
CA VAL A 124 0.21 6.27 -0.97
C VAL A 124 -0.73 5.26 -1.62
N ALA A 125 -0.39 3.98 -1.52
CA ALA A 125 -1.21 2.85 -1.93
C ALA A 125 -2.36 2.58 -0.94
N THR A 126 -3.32 3.52 -0.89
CA THR A 126 -4.57 3.38 -0.12
C THR A 126 -5.36 2.15 -0.54
N ALA A 127 -6.37 1.76 0.25
CA ALA A 127 -7.23 0.62 -0.06
C ALA A 127 -7.83 0.70 -1.48
N SER A 128 -8.32 1.88 -1.89
CA SER A 128 -8.87 2.09 -3.23
C SER A 128 -7.84 1.89 -4.35
N VAL A 129 -6.60 2.38 -4.16
CA VAL A 129 -5.51 2.20 -5.13
C VAL A 129 -5.17 0.72 -5.27
N ARG A 130 -5.06 0.01 -4.15
CA ARG A 130 -4.74 -1.43 -4.14
C ARG A 130 -5.82 -2.26 -4.79
N SER A 131 -7.09 -1.98 -4.48
CA SER A 131 -8.22 -2.64 -5.14
C SER A 131 -8.21 -2.38 -6.65
N ALA A 132 -7.92 -1.15 -7.11
CA ALA A 132 -7.80 -0.86 -8.53
C ALA A 132 -6.70 -1.67 -9.22
N ILE A 133 -5.53 -1.81 -8.58
CA ILE A 133 -4.41 -2.62 -9.09
C ILE A 133 -4.79 -4.11 -9.16
N GLU A 134 -5.43 -4.64 -8.11
CA GLU A 134 -5.88 -6.04 -8.08
C GLU A 134 -6.95 -6.33 -9.13
N GLU A 135 -7.89 -5.41 -9.34
CA GLU A 135 -8.92 -5.55 -10.36
C GLU A 135 -8.32 -5.51 -11.77
N ASP A 136 -7.37 -4.61 -12.05
CA ASP A 136 -6.67 -4.56 -13.34
C ASP A 136 -5.93 -5.88 -13.62
N LEU A 137 -5.18 -6.40 -12.63
CA LEU A 137 -4.53 -7.71 -12.70
C LEU A 137 -5.52 -8.85 -12.99
N LYS A 138 -6.66 -8.89 -12.29
CA LYS A 138 -7.70 -9.90 -12.53
C LYS A 138 -8.29 -9.76 -13.92
N GLN A 139 -8.53 -8.55 -14.40
CA GLN A 139 -9.04 -8.29 -15.74
C GLN A 139 -8.05 -8.78 -16.80
N GLN A 140 -6.76 -8.45 -16.66
CA GLN A 140 -5.71 -8.95 -17.55
C GLN A 140 -5.64 -10.48 -17.54
N LEU A 141 -5.71 -11.11 -16.36
CA LEU A 141 -5.72 -12.56 -16.22
C LEU A 141 -6.95 -13.18 -16.91
N ARG A 142 -8.14 -12.60 -16.72
CA ARG A 142 -9.38 -13.02 -17.39
C ARG A 142 -9.25 -12.93 -18.91
N GLN A 143 -8.65 -11.84 -19.43
CA GLN A 143 -8.43 -11.67 -20.87
C GLN A 143 -7.42 -12.70 -21.42
N ALA A 144 -6.35 -12.97 -20.68
CA ALA A 144 -5.35 -13.97 -21.05
C ALA A 144 -5.94 -15.39 -21.07
N LEU A 145 -6.73 -15.75 -20.06
CA LEU A 145 -7.42 -17.04 -19.99
C LEU A 145 -8.53 -17.17 -21.05
N GLY A 146 -9.25 -16.08 -21.34
CA GLY A 146 -10.28 -16.05 -22.39
C GLY A 146 -9.72 -16.21 -23.80
N ARG A 147 -8.52 -15.68 -24.08
CA ARG A 147 -7.83 -15.85 -25.37
C ARG A 147 -7.36 -17.29 -25.61
N ALA A 148 -7.07 -18.06 -24.56
CA ALA A 148 -6.70 -19.47 -24.69
C ALA A 148 -7.90 -20.36 -25.10
N GLY A 149 -9.12 -19.99 -24.70
CA GLY A 149 -10.35 -20.73 -25.02
C GLY A 149 -10.95 -20.44 -26.41
N ASN A 150 -10.54 -19.38 -27.10
CA ASN A 150 -11.12 -18.96 -28.37
C ASN A 150 -10.22 -19.18 -29.61
N ARG A 151 -9.24 -20.10 -29.54
CA ARG A 151 -8.64 -20.65 -30.76
C ARG A 151 -9.57 -21.68 -31.41
N ARG A 152 -10.77 -21.24 -31.82
CA ARG A 152 -11.45 -21.90 -32.93
C ARG A 152 -10.77 -21.42 -34.19
N THR A 153 -9.74 -22.14 -34.63
CA THR A 153 -9.20 -22.00 -35.98
C THR A 153 -10.36 -22.11 -36.95
N PRO A 154 -10.70 -21.07 -37.74
CA PRO A 154 -11.57 -21.26 -38.89
C PRO A 154 -10.78 -22.17 -39.83
N CYS A 155 -11.20 -23.41 -39.99
CA CYS A 155 -10.62 -24.30 -40.99
C CYS A 155 -10.87 -23.66 -42.36
N PRO A 156 -9.84 -23.26 -43.12
CA PRO A 156 -10.04 -22.94 -44.52
C PRO A 156 -10.03 -24.28 -45.25
N CYS A 157 -11.20 -24.77 -45.67
CA CYS A 157 -11.38 -25.63 -46.86
C CYS A 157 -12.82 -26.15 -46.92
N ALA A 158 -13.59 -25.66 -47.89
CA ALA A 158 -14.49 -26.46 -48.73
C ALA A 158 -15.04 -25.58 -49.86
N ASN A 159 -14.36 -25.58 -51.00
CA ASN A 159 -14.91 -25.28 -52.32
C ASN A 159 -14.69 -26.52 -53.20
#